data_AF-A0A2N5FLF2-F1
#
_entry.id   AF-A0A2N5FLF2-F1
#
_cell.length_a   1.000
_cell.length_b   1.000
_cell.length_c   1.000
_cell.angle_alpha   90.00
_cell.angle_beta   90.00
_cell.angle_gamma   90.00
#
_symmetry.space_group_name_H-M   'P 1'
#
loop_
_entity.id
_entity.type
_entity.pdbx_description
1 polymer ?
#
loop_
_entity_poly.entity_id
_entity_poly.type
_entity_poly.pdbx_seq_one_letter_code
_entity_poly.pdbx_strand_id
1 'polypeptide(L)'
;MNINEQALLNLTKLYSKILGYLLMKRDTDGNVAYQIRELSVELGVSKRSALQKMEQLEQYGAIKTKQNGVCRIISTRVENTPISLCYQSLAAIKKSPSLADNPVKLANEMNVKEKDAKMILQMLTK
;
A
#
# COMPACT_ATOMS: atom_id res chain seq x y z
N MET A 1 -11.44 1.39 20.38
CA MET A 1 -10.87 0.57 19.29
C MET A 1 -9.43 0.23 19.66
N ASN A 2 -9.08 -1.04 19.85
CA ASN A 2 -7.67 -1.44 19.96
C ASN A 2 -7.07 -1.43 18.55
N ILE A 3 -6.06 -0.58 18.32
CA ILE A 3 -5.41 -0.46 17.03
C ILE A 3 -4.38 -1.59 16.89
N ASN A 4 -4.42 -2.35 15.80
CA ASN A 4 -3.34 -3.28 15.47
C ASN A 4 -2.12 -2.53 14.92
N GLU A 5 -1.35 -1.92 15.84
CA GLU A 5 -0.14 -1.16 15.52
C GLU A 5 0.91 -2.03 14.81
N GLN A 6 0.98 -3.32 15.14
CA GLN A 6 1.93 -4.24 14.52
C GLN A 6 1.61 -4.49 13.04
N ALA A 7 0.33 -4.64 12.68
CA ALA A 7 -0.09 -4.77 11.28
C ALA A 7 0.25 -3.50 10.49
N LEU A 8 -0.01 -2.32 11.06
CA LEU A 8 0.35 -1.04 10.44
C LEU A 8 1.85 -0.90 10.24
N LEU A 9 2.65 -1.26 11.25
CA LEU A 9 4.10 -1.23 11.19
C LEU A 9 4.64 -2.19 10.11
N ASN A 10 4.06 -3.39 10.01
CA ASN A 10 4.43 -4.38 8.99
C ASN A 10 4.08 -3.90 7.57
N LEU A 11 2.89 -3.31 7.38
CA LEU A 11 2.48 -2.70 6.11
C LEU A 11 3.43 -1.56 5.73
N THR A 12 3.76 -0.69 6.70
CA THR A 12 4.70 0.43 6.49
C THR A 12 6.05 -0.08 6.03
N LYS A 13 6.65 -1.00 6.78
CA LYS A 13 7.95 -1.60 6.43
C LYS A 13 7.93 -2.20 5.03
N LEU A 14 6.89 -2.92 4.68
CA LEU A 14 6.79 -3.56 3.37
C LEU A 14 6.73 -2.53 2.23
N TYR A 15 5.85 -1.53 2.32
CA TYR A 15 5.73 -0.50 1.27
C TYR A 15 7.00 0.34 1.16
N SER A 16 7.60 0.72 2.28
CA SER A 16 8.89 1.43 2.30
C SER A 16 10.01 0.61 1.67
N LYS A 17 10.07 -0.71 1.93
CA LYS A 17 11.06 -1.59 1.30
C LYS A 17 10.89 -1.68 -0.21
N ILE A 18 9.66 -1.87 -0.71
CA ILE A 18 9.43 -1.94 -2.17
C ILE A 18 9.82 -0.61 -2.82
N LEU A 19 9.33 0.51 -2.31
CA LEU A 19 9.65 1.82 -2.88
C LEU A 19 11.14 2.12 -2.80
N GLY A 20 11.79 1.80 -1.68
CA GLY A 20 13.24 1.92 -1.51
C GLY A 20 14.02 1.09 -2.55
N TYR A 21 13.66 -0.18 -2.72
CA TYR A 21 14.24 -1.06 -3.73
C TYR A 21 14.10 -0.47 -5.14
N LEU A 22 12.91 0.03 -5.50
CA LEU A 22 12.67 0.60 -6.82
C LEU A 22 13.45 1.91 -7.03
N LEU A 23 13.51 2.78 -6.02
CA LEU A 23 14.21 4.06 -6.09
C LEU A 23 15.73 3.88 -6.24
N MET A 24 16.32 2.89 -5.57
CA MET A 24 17.76 2.59 -5.69
C MET A 24 18.15 2.07 -7.07
N LYS A 25 17.20 1.53 -7.84
CA LYS A 25 17.42 1.00 -9.18
C LYS A 25 16.88 1.90 -10.28
N ARG A 26 16.45 3.12 -9.92
CA ARG A 26 15.88 4.09 -10.84
C ARG A 26 16.99 4.70 -11.69
N ASP A 27 16.85 4.63 -13.00
CA ASP A 27 17.70 5.33 -13.96
C ASP A 27 17.37 6.83 -14.02
N THR A 28 18.14 7.57 -14.82
CA THR A 28 17.95 9.02 -15.03
C THR A 28 16.61 9.36 -15.68
N ASP A 29 16.04 8.43 -16.43
CA ASP A 29 14.77 8.60 -17.12
C ASP A 29 13.57 8.25 -16.23
N GLY A 30 13.80 7.72 -15.02
CA GLY A 30 12.77 7.30 -14.09
C GLY A 30 12.27 5.86 -14.28
N ASN A 31 12.93 5.06 -15.12
CA ASN A 31 12.66 3.63 -15.24
C ASN A 31 13.45 2.83 -14.22
N VAL A 32 12.95 1.64 -13.92
CA VAL A 32 13.53 0.71 -12.96
C VAL A 32 13.56 -0.66 -13.61
N ALA A 33 14.77 -1.18 -13.80
CA ALA A 33 14.96 -2.59 -14.11
C ALA A 33 14.96 -3.38 -12.79
N TYR A 34 14.01 -4.31 -12.63
CA TYR A 34 13.89 -5.13 -11.43
C TYR A 34 13.89 -6.62 -11.76
N GLN A 35 14.46 -7.40 -10.86
CA GLN A 35 14.39 -8.85 -10.91
C GLN A 35 13.46 -9.36 -9.81
N ILE A 36 12.44 -10.12 -10.19
CA ILE A 36 11.44 -10.59 -9.22
C ILE A 36 12.04 -11.46 -8.12
N ARG A 37 13.13 -12.17 -8.42
CA ARG A 37 13.87 -12.98 -7.45
C ARG A 37 14.53 -12.09 -6.40
N GLU A 38 15.22 -11.04 -6.82
CA GLU A 38 15.87 -10.09 -5.93
C GLU A 38 14.83 -9.36 -5.06
N LEU A 39 13.75 -8.86 -5.69
CA LEU A 39 12.66 -8.21 -4.97
C LEU A 39 12.03 -9.15 -3.93
N SER A 40 11.84 -10.44 -4.27
CA SER A 40 11.28 -11.41 -3.31
C SER A 40 12.16 -11.60 -2.07
N VAL A 41 13.48 -11.58 -2.24
CA VAL A 41 14.45 -11.67 -1.14
C VAL A 41 14.42 -10.41 -0.29
N GLU A 42 14.47 -9.23 -0.91
CA GLU A 42 14.45 -7.93 -0.23
C GLU A 42 13.21 -7.77 0.68
N LEU A 43 12.06 -8.23 0.17
CA LEU A 43 10.79 -8.18 0.86
C LEU A 43 10.59 -9.32 1.87
N GLY A 44 11.38 -10.39 1.78
CA GLY A 44 11.17 -11.60 2.58
C GLY A 44 9.85 -12.31 2.27
N VAL A 45 9.39 -12.28 1.01
CA VAL A 45 8.13 -12.89 0.57
C VAL A 45 8.34 -13.81 -0.63
N SER A 46 7.35 -14.65 -0.95
CA SER A 46 7.41 -15.47 -2.16
C SER A 46 7.48 -14.62 -3.44
N LYS A 47 8.05 -15.15 -4.54
CA LYS A 47 8.05 -14.48 -5.85
C LYS A 47 6.65 -14.09 -6.32
N ARG A 48 5.65 -14.96 -6.08
CA ARG A 48 4.25 -14.69 -6.41
C ARG A 48 3.72 -13.49 -5.62
N SER A 49 4.00 -13.44 -4.32
CA SER A 49 3.61 -12.31 -3.47
C SER A 49 4.32 -11.01 -3.86
N ALA A 50 5.57 -11.08 -4.32
CA ALA A 50 6.28 -9.92 -4.84
C ALA A 50 5.63 -9.39 -6.14
N LEU A 51 5.22 -10.28 -7.06
CA LEU A 51 4.51 -9.88 -8.29
C LEU A 51 3.19 -9.18 -7.96
N GLN A 52 2.39 -9.79 -7.09
CA GLN A 52 1.11 -9.21 -6.65
C GLN A 52 1.29 -7.82 -6.05
N LYS A 53 2.39 -7.56 -5.34
CA LYS A 53 2.67 -6.23 -4.77
C LYS A 53 3.07 -5.22 -5.84
N MET A 54 3.78 -5.63 -6.88
CA MET A 54 4.08 -4.77 -8.03
C MET A 54 2.79 -4.42 -8.79
N GLU A 55 1.93 -5.40 -9.04
CA GLU A 55 0.60 -5.19 -9.65
C GLU A 55 -0.25 -4.23 -8.81
N GLN A 56 -0.23 -4.35 -7.49
CA GLN A 56 -0.91 -3.42 -6.59
C GLN A 56 -0.36 -1.99 -6.71
N LEU A 57 0.97 -1.81 -6.72
CA LEU A 57 1.57 -0.48 -6.91
C LEU A 57 1.16 0.14 -8.26
N GLU A 58 1.00 -0.66 -9.30
CA GLU A 58 0.49 -0.19 -10.59
C GLU A 58 -0.98 0.20 -10.52
N GLN A 59 -1.82 -0.60 -9.85
CA GLN A 59 -3.24 -0.27 -9.62
C GLN A 59 -3.42 1.01 -8.80
N TYR A 60 -2.50 1.29 -7.88
CA TYR A 60 -2.48 2.54 -7.10
C TYR A 60 -1.86 3.72 -7.87
N GLY A 61 -1.37 3.50 -9.09
CA GLY A 61 -0.74 4.54 -9.91
C GLY A 61 0.64 4.98 -9.42
N ALA A 62 1.28 4.20 -8.54
CA ALA A 62 2.64 4.49 -8.07
C ALA A 62 3.69 4.15 -9.14
N ILE A 63 3.45 3.09 -9.90
CA ILE A 63 4.31 2.66 -11.01
C ILE A 63 3.49 2.40 -12.28
N LYS A 64 4.18 2.35 -13.42
CA LYS A 64 3.63 1.86 -14.68
C LYS A 64 4.57 0.80 -15.24
N THR A 65 4.07 -0.43 -15.40
CA THR A 65 4.85 -1.52 -15.98
C THR A 65 5.00 -1.28 -17.47
N LYS A 66 6.23 -1.36 -17.99
CA LYS A 66 6.50 -1.24 -19.42
C LYS A 66 6.55 -2.62 -20.07
N GLN A 67 7.29 -3.53 -19.44
CA GLN A 67 7.46 -4.92 -19.86
C GLN A 67 7.99 -5.72 -18.67
N ASN A 68 8.05 -7.05 -18.81
CA ASN A 68 8.54 -7.91 -17.74
C ASN A 68 9.90 -7.46 -17.22
N GLY A 69 9.97 -7.16 -15.91
CA GLY A 69 11.19 -6.71 -15.25
C GLY A 69 11.55 -5.24 -15.47
N VAL A 70 10.67 -4.43 -16.09
CA VAL A 70 10.87 -2.98 -16.24
C VAL A 70 9.59 -2.21 -15.92
N CYS A 71 9.67 -1.28 -14.97
CA CYS A 71 8.60 -0.33 -14.67
C CYS A 71 9.12 1.12 -14.68
N ARG A 72 8.21 2.09 -14.72
CA ARG A 72 8.50 3.51 -14.49
C ARG A 72 7.86 3.93 -13.17
N ILE A 73 8.59 4.65 -12.33
CA ILE A 73 7.99 5.27 -11.14
C ILE A 73 7.19 6.48 -11.60
N ILE A 74 5.89 6.48 -11.32
CA ILE A 74 4.96 7.57 -11.61
C ILE A 74 4.80 8.47 -10.39
N SER A 75 4.70 7.86 -9.21
CA SER A 75 4.53 8.56 -7.95
C SER A 75 5.21 7.79 -6.83
N THR A 76 5.93 8.51 -5.97
CA THR A 76 6.39 7.98 -4.67
C THR A 76 5.36 8.20 -3.57
N ARG A 77 4.27 8.91 -3.89
CA ARG A 77 3.19 9.13 -2.93
C ARG A 77 2.43 7.82 -2.76
N VAL A 78 2.23 7.45 -1.51
CA VAL A 78 1.48 6.25 -1.14
C VAL A 78 -0.03 6.49 -1.15
N GLU A 79 -0.53 7.49 -1.89
CA GLU A 79 -1.96 7.78 -2.01
C GLU A 79 -2.71 6.52 -2.52
N ASN A 80 -3.92 6.29 -2.02
CA ASN A 80 -4.76 5.13 -2.35
C ASN A 80 -4.17 3.75 -2.00
N THR A 81 -3.00 3.69 -1.36
CA THR A 81 -2.47 2.45 -0.80
C THR A 81 -3.20 2.09 0.50
N PRO A 82 -3.30 0.79 0.88
CA PRO A 82 -3.86 0.35 2.14
C PRO A 82 -3.30 1.10 3.36
N ILE A 83 -2.00 1.44 3.35
CA ILE A 83 -1.38 2.18 4.45
C ILE A 83 -1.88 3.63 4.52
N SER A 84 -1.96 4.35 3.40
CA SER A 84 -2.48 5.73 3.40
C SER A 84 -3.93 5.78 3.88
N LEU A 85 -4.74 4.82 3.42
CA LEU A 85 -6.14 4.72 3.81
C LEU A 85 -6.30 4.35 5.28
N CYS A 86 -5.39 3.55 5.85
CA CYS A 86 -5.35 3.28 7.29
C CYS A 86 -5.08 4.55 8.10
N TYR A 87 -4.08 5.34 7.72
CA TYR A 87 -3.78 6.60 8.42
C TYR A 87 -4.92 7.62 8.32
N GLN A 88 -5.51 7.76 7.13
CA GLN A 88 -6.67 8.63 6.94
C GLN A 88 -7.88 8.16 7.75
N SER A 89 -8.17 6.85 7.75
CA SER A 89 -9.25 6.26 8.55
C SER A 89 -9.01 6.47 10.05
N LEU A 90 -7.78 6.28 10.54
CA LEU A 90 -7.44 6.56 11.93
C LEU A 90 -7.67 8.03 12.30
N ALA A 91 -7.31 8.96 11.43
CA ALA A 91 -7.57 10.38 11.65
C ALA A 91 -9.07 10.69 11.68
N ALA A 92 -9.87 10.09 10.79
CA ALA A 92 -11.32 10.24 10.75
C ALA A 92 -11.98 9.65 12.01
N ILE A 93 -11.60 8.43 12.42
CA ILE A 93 -12.12 7.76 13.61
C ILE A 93 -11.77 8.53 14.89
N LYS A 94 -10.57 9.13 14.98
CA LYS A 94 -10.21 10.00 16.11
C LYS A 94 -11.14 11.22 16.23
N LYS A 95 -11.60 11.78 15.11
CA LYS A 95 -12.57 12.88 15.09
C LYS A 95 -13.99 12.41 15.38
N SER A 96 -14.37 11.25 14.86
CA SER A 96 -15.69 10.65 15.06
C SER A 96 -15.56 9.15 15.36
N PRO A 97 -15.51 8.76 16.66
CA PRO A 97 -15.33 7.37 17.06
C PRO A 97 -16.41 6.42 16.52
N SER A 98 -17.61 6.94 16.25
CA SER A 98 -18.73 6.18 15.66
C SER A 98 -18.44 5.59 14.27
N LEU A 99 -17.40 6.07 13.58
CA LEU A 99 -16.97 5.53 12.29
C LEU A 99 -16.30 4.16 12.39
N ALA A 100 -15.76 3.80 13.57
CA ALA A 100 -15.04 2.54 13.78
C ALA A 100 -15.93 1.31 13.58
N ASP A 101 -17.23 1.44 13.85
CA ASP A 101 -18.20 0.34 13.77
C ASP A 101 -19.11 0.45 12.54
N ASN A 102 -18.89 1.45 11.67
CA ASN A 102 -19.73 1.72 10.52
C ASN A 102 -18.92 1.89 9.23
N PRO A 103 -18.59 0.78 8.53
CA PRO A 103 -17.79 0.83 7.30
C PRO A 103 -18.43 1.65 6.18
N VAL A 104 -19.76 1.73 6.13
CA VAL A 104 -20.49 2.54 5.13
C VAL A 104 -20.24 4.03 5.37
N LYS A 105 -20.40 4.49 6.61
CA LYS A 105 -20.12 5.89 6.97
C LYS A 105 -18.64 6.23 6.78
N LEU A 106 -17.74 5.32 7.17
CA LEU A 106 -16.32 5.52 6.96
C LEU A 106 -15.99 5.62 5.46
N ALA A 107 -16.57 4.77 4.63
CA ALA A 107 -16.37 4.81 3.18
C ALA A 107 -16.81 6.15 2.56
N ASN A 108 -17.95 6.68 3.01
CA ASN A 108 -18.44 7.99 2.57
C ASN A 108 -17.52 9.13 3.02
N GLU A 109 -17.10 9.14 4.29
CA GLU A 109 -16.15 10.13 4.83
C GLU A 109 -14.82 10.11 4.08
N MET A 110 -14.36 8.91 3.72
CA MET A 110 -13.09 8.67 3.04
C MET A 110 -13.17 8.80 1.51
N ASN A 111 -14.37 8.92 0.94
CA ASN A 111 -14.64 8.81 -0.49
C ASN A 111 -13.99 7.56 -1.14
N VAL A 112 -14.16 6.39 -0.51
CA VAL A 112 -13.67 5.08 -0.99
C VAL A 112 -14.81 4.08 -1.09
N LYS A 113 -14.55 2.89 -1.67
CA LYS A 113 -15.55 1.83 -1.71
C LYS A 113 -15.73 1.21 -0.32
N GLU A 114 -16.96 0.81 0.00
CA GLU A 114 -17.28 0.18 1.29
C GLU A 114 -16.42 -1.06 1.58
N LYS A 115 -16.09 -1.85 0.55
CA LYS A 115 -15.19 -3.02 0.69
C LYS A 115 -13.80 -2.63 1.19
N ASP A 116 -13.29 -1.47 0.79
CA ASP A 116 -11.96 -1.00 1.15
C ASP A 116 -12.00 -0.48 2.60
N ALA A 117 -13.06 0.25 2.97
CA ALA A 117 -13.32 0.66 4.36
C ALA A 117 -13.45 -0.56 5.32
N LYS A 118 -14.17 -1.61 4.91
CA LYS A 118 -14.25 -2.87 5.68
C LYS A 118 -12.89 -3.51 5.88
N MET A 119 -12.09 -3.61 4.82
CA MET A 119 -10.73 -4.16 4.87
C MET A 119 -9.84 -3.33 5.81
N ILE A 120 -9.92 -2.00 5.74
CA ILE A 120 -9.15 -1.10 6.62
C ILE A 120 -9.55 -1.28 8.07
N LEU A 121 -10.85 -1.28 8.38
CA LEU A 121 -11.31 -1.51 9.76
C LEU A 121 -10.85 -2.87 10.30
N GLN A 122 -10.89 -3.92 9.47
CA GLN A 122 -10.34 -5.22 9.86
C GLN A 122 -8.84 -5.15 10.15
N MET A 123 -8.05 -4.49 9.30
CA MET A 123 -6.60 -4.32 9.53
C MET A 123 -6.28 -3.46 10.76
N LEU A 124 -7.15 -2.49 11.08
CA LEU A 124 -6.97 -1.65 12.27
C LEU A 124 -7.37 -2.35 13.55
N THR A 125 -8.18 -3.41 13.51
CA THR A 125 -8.78 -4.01 14.72
C THR A 125 -8.36 -5.45 15.00
N LYS A 126 -7.89 -6.18 13.98
CA LYS A 126 -7.44 -7.58 14.06
C LYS A 126 -5.97 -7.67 13.74
#